data_AF-A0A8C4NEA1-F1
#
_entry.id   AF-A0A8C4NEA1-F1
#
_cell.length_a   1.000
_cell.length_b   1.000
_cell.length_c   1.000
_cell.angle_alpha   90.00
_cell.angle_beta   90.00
_cell.angle_gamma   90.00
#
_symmetry.space_group_name_H-M   'P 1'
#
loop_
_entity.id
_entity.type
_entity.pdbx_description
1 polymer ?
#
loop_
_entity_poly.entity_id
_entity_poly.type
_entity_poly.pdbx_seq_one_letter_code
_entity_poly.pdbx_strand_id
1 'polypeptide(L)'
;THVCYGVHVIPGWVVRYWAPLLATSRGQQLLFSLLDTFLLPYALIRPGASPPSPLLLALRSTFSDFLLGISIVLPQVPYLQQQLRSLVKQHLFRVWPPRSELYGPQSSSPFLEALQIATQRRSQSSSNHFLKHLLIAIRDSFLQISSTVVTQNLSATLSFVQQIACTVPPADLVSCVQHVLSSLLRVLLLIQEPQIRLQCVEILRGLVESCRNEPSSLSPGEPLQSLRDFVAECERTHEVKLHSVLEVVATQSPSLVRELIPKLTAALHHREHDLGRGRDHAHRQAYCKLLSLLGEAGREEIKLITEEDS
;
A
#
# COMPACT_ATOMS: atom_id res chain seq x y z
N THR A 1 20.25 -25.94 -18.68
CA THR A 1 20.16 -25.25 -17.37
C THR A 1 21.34 -24.31 -17.13
N HIS A 2 22.59 -24.76 -17.25
CA HIS A 2 23.79 -23.92 -17.01
C HIS A 2 23.93 -22.70 -17.94
N VAL A 3 23.60 -22.82 -19.23
CA VAL A 3 23.70 -21.70 -20.20
C VAL A 3 22.69 -20.60 -19.89
N CYS A 4 21.44 -20.95 -19.56
CA CYS A 4 20.42 -19.97 -19.16
C CYS A 4 20.78 -19.28 -17.84
N TYR A 5 21.42 -19.99 -16.91
CA TYR A 5 21.84 -19.41 -15.63
C TYR A 5 22.92 -18.34 -15.82
N GLY A 6 23.98 -18.64 -16.58
CA GLY A 6 25.06 -17.67 -16.86
C GLY A 6 24.58 -16.42 -17.61
N VAL A 7 23.64 -16.60 -18.55
CA VAL A 7 23.09 -15.50 -19.37
C VAL A 7 22.22 -14.53 -18.54
N HIS A 8 21.61 -14.96 -17.43
CA HIS A 8 20.83 -14.07 -16.56
C HIS A 8 21.65 -13.50 -15.39
N VAL A 9 22.66 -14.23 -14.89
CA VAL A 9 23.47 -13.81 -13.73
C VAL A 9 24.37 -12.63 -14.05
N ILE A 10 25.05 -12.64 -15.21
CA ILE A 10 25.96 -11.56 -15.60
C ILE A 10 25.21 -10.23 -15.74
N PRO A 11 24.07 -10.13 -16.46
CA PRO A 11 23.26 -8.92 -16.50
C PRO A 11 22.74 -8.48 -15.12
N GLY A 12 22.33 -9.40 -14.25
CA GLY A 12 21.87 -9.07 -12.89
C GLY A 12 22.96 -8.35 -12.08
N TRP A 13 24.20 -8.83 -12.16
CA TRP A 13 25.34 -8.21 -11.49
C TRP A 13 25.71 -6.86 -12.12
N VAL A 14 25.68 -6.77 -13.45
CA VAL A 14 25.90 -5.50 -14.16
C VAL A 14 24.87 -4.46 -13.69
N VAL A 15 23.58 -4.79 -13.65
CA VAL A 15 22.57 -3.84 -13.18
C VAL A 15 22.75 -3.51 -11.70
N ARG A 16 23.05 -4.48 -10.84
CA ARG A 16 23.26 -4.25 -9.40
C ARG A 16 24.39 -3.26 -9.10
N TYR A 17 25.52 -3.36 -9.80
CA TYR A 17 26.73 -2.58 -9.49
C TYR A 17 26.93 -1.38 -10.41
N TRP A 18 26.43 -1.44 -11.66
CA TRP A 18 26.71 -0.44 -12.70
C TRP A 18 25.48 0.40 -13.06
N ALA A 19 24.30 0.14 -12.47
CA ALA A 19 23.13 0.97 -12.70
C ALA A 19 23.40 2.48 -12.54
N PRO A 20 24.13 2.98 -11.51
CA PRO A 20 24.41 4.41 -11.38
C PRO A 20 25.21 4.99 -12.55
N LEU A 21 26.16 4.22 -13.10
CA LEU A 21 26.97 4.62 -14.26
C LEU A 21 26.13 4.61 -15.54
N LEU A 22 25.24 3.63 -15.66
CA LEU A 22 24.32 3.48 -16.79
C LEU A 22 23.14 4.44 -16.75
N ALA A 23 22.79 5.02 -15.59
CA ALA A 23 21.71 6.00 -15.47
C ALA A 23 22.03 7.37 -16.10
N THR A 24 23.21 7.53 -16.71
CA THR A 24 23.58 8.71 -17.50
C THR A 24 22.92 8.70 -18.88
N SER A 25 22.72 9.87 -19.49
CA SER A 25 21.96 10.04 -20.76
C SER A 25 22.45 9.16 -21.93
N ARG A 26 23.72 8.75 -21.93
CA ARG A 26 24.31 7.86 -22.95
C ARG A 26 24.16 6.37 -22.63
N GLY A 27 24.06 6.01 -21.35
CA GLY A 27 23.97 4.62 -20.88
C GLY A 27 22.54 4.13 -20.66
N GLN A 28 21.56 5.04 -20.55
CA GLN A 28 20.17 4.71 -20.20
C GLN A 28 19.53 3.73 -21.18
N GLN A 29 19.83 3.84 -22.48
CA GLN A 29 19.31 2.93 -23.50
C GLN A 29 19.78 1.48 -23.29
N LEU A 30 21.02 1.29 -22.84
CA LEU A 30 21.55 -0.03 -22.51
C LEU A 30 20.89 -0.57 -21.24
N LEU A 31 20.70 0.28 -20.22
CA LEU A 31 19.98 -0.10 -19.01
C LEU A 31 18.55 -0.55 -19.35
N PHE A 32 17.82 0.20 -20.17
CA PHE A 32 16.45 -0.17 -20.54
C PHE A 32 16.42 -1.46 -21.35
N SER A 33 17.33 -1.62 -22.30
CA SER A 33 17.43 -2.86 -23.10
C SER A 33 17.71 -4.08 -22.23
N LEU A 34 18.60 -3.96 -21.22
CA LEU A 34 18.87 -5.05 -20.28
C LEU A 34 17.62 -5.38 -19.43
N LEU A 35 16.92 -4.37 -18.92
CA LEU A 35 15.72 -4.58 -18.12
C LEU A 35 14.60 -5.22 -18.93
N ASP A 36 14.30 -4.70 -20.12
CA ASP A 36 13.22 -5.19 -20.96
C ASP A 36 13.50 -6.62 -21.45
N THR A 37 14.75 -6.94 -21.78
CA THR A 37 15.13 -8.28 -22.27
C THR A 37 15.15 -9.34 -21.18
N PHE A 38 15.64 -8.99 -19.98
CA PHE A 38 15.90 -9.97 -18.92
C PHE A 38 14.82 -10.02 -17.83
N LEU A 39 14.10 -8.93 -17.57
CA LEU A 39 13.04 -8.91 -16.55
C LEU A 39 11.64 -9.13 -17.13
N LEU A 40 11.39 -8.75 -18.39
CA LEU A 40 10.12 -8.96 -19.07
C LEU A 40 10.26 -9.91 -20.28
N PRO A 41 10.73 -11.16 -20.12
CA PRO A 41 10.74 -12.09 -21.24
C PRO A 41 9.31 -12.28 -21.77
N TYR A 42 9.14 -12.21 -23.09
CA TYR A 42 7.85 -12.31 -23.80
C TYR A 42 6.97 -13.50 -23.37
N ALA A 43 7.57 -14.57 -22.84
CA ALA A 43 6.88 -15.72 -22.28
C ALA A 43 6.01 -15.38 -21.04
N LEU A 44 6.42 -14.41 -20.22
CA LEU A 44 5.68 -13.94 -19.04
C LEU A 44 4.59 -12.93 -19.37
N ILE A 45 4.69 -12.28 -20.53
CA ILE A 45 3.75 -11.29 -21.03
C ILE A 45 2.48 -11.97 -21.57
N ARG A 46 2.58 -13.20 -22.10
CA ARG A 46 1.41 -13.94 -22.63
C ARG A 46 0.50 -14.43 -21.49
N PRO A 47 -0.77 -14.00 -21.42
CA PRO A 47 -1.71 -14.53 -20.44
C PRO A 47 -1.98 -16.02 -20.73
N GLY A 48 -1.80 -16.88 -19.72
CA GLY A 48 -2.08 -18.32 -19.81
C GLY A 48 -0.90 -19.23 -20.15
N ALA A 49 0.27 -18.68 -20.51
CA ALA A 49 1.48 -19.46 -20.69
C ALA A 49 2.23 -19.58 -19.35
N SER A 50 2.40 -20.79 -18.81
CA SER A 50 3.32 -20.99 -17.69
C SER A 50 4.76 -20.85 -18.20
N PRO A 51 5.59 -19.99 -17.60
CA PRO A 51 6.99 -19.88 -17.98
C PRO A 51 7.74 -21.20 -17.75
N PRO A 52 8.73 -21.54 -18.58
CA PRO A 52 9.55 -22.73 -18.37
C PRO A 52 10.23 -22.69 -17.00
N SER A 53 10.16 -23.79 -16.23
CA SER A 53 10.82 -23.94 -14.93
C SER A 53 12.29 -23.47 -14.86
N PRO A 54 13.17 -23.76 -15.85
CA PRO A 54 14.55 -23.27 -15.81
C PRO A 54 14.68 -21.74 -15.95
N LEU A 55 13.75 -21.08 -16.66
CA LEU A 55 13.71 -19.62 -16.77
C LEU A 55 13.19 -19.00 -15.46
N LEU A 56 12.20 -19.62 -14.82
CA LEU A 56 11.74 -19.22 -13.49
C LEU A 56 12.85 -19.28 -12.44
N LEU A 57 13.64 -20.35 -12.43
CA LEU A 57 14.76 -20.50 -11.49
C LEU A 57 15.85 -19.45 -11.73
N ALA A 58 16.24 -19.21 -12.99
CA ALA A 58 17.22 -18.19 -13.33
C ALA A 58 16.74 -16.79 -12.95
N LEU A 59 15.48 -16.45 -13.23
CA LEU A 59 14.89 -15.19 -12.78
C LEU A 59 14.88 -15.12 -11.25
N ARG A 60 14.45 -16.17 -10.55
CA ARG A 60 14.42 -16.19 -9.08
C ARG A 60 15.77 -15.90 -8.45
N SER A 61 16.87 -16.38 -9.05
CA SER A 61 18.23 -16.13 -8.55
C SER A 61 18.76 -14.73 -8.80
N THR A 62 18.28 -14.02 -9.83
CA THR A 62 18.89 -12.73 -10.26
C THR A 62 17.96 -11.54 -10.08
N PHE A 63 16.67 -11.76 -9.82
CA PHE A 63 15.67 -10.69 -9.79
C PHE A 63 15.93 -9.68 -8.67
N SER A 64 16.37 -10.13 -7.49
CA SER A 64 16.73 -9.23 -6.40
C SER A 64 17.92 -8.33 -6.76
N ASP A 65 18.91 -8.83 -7.52
CA ASP A 65 20.03 -8.03 -8.00
C ASP A 65 19.59 -6.92 -8.97
N PHE A 66 18.68 -7.23 -9.90
CA PHE A 66 18.11 -6.22 -10.78
C PHE A 66 17.30 -5.17 -10.03
N LEU A 67 16.43 -5.60 -9.10
CA LEU A 67 15.65 -4.69 -8.26
C LEU A 67 16.55 -3.79 -7.41
N LEU A 68 17.67 -4.32 -6.92
CA LEU A 68 18.67 -3.52 -6.20
C LEU A 68 19.29 -2.44 -7.09
N GLY A 69 19.68 -2.77 -8.32
CA GLY A 69 20.17 -1.77 -9.27
C GLY A 69 19.12 -0.70 -9.53
N ILE A 70 17.87 -1.10 -9.80
CA ILE A 70 16.74 -0.19 -10.00
C ILE A 70 16.55 0.72 -8.78
N SER A 71 16.60 0.17 -7.56
CA SER A 71 16.35 0.92 -6.32
C SER A 71 17.27 2.13 -6.14
N ILE A 72 18.51 2.04 -6.66
CA ILE A 72 19.53 3.09 -6.54
C ILE A 72 19.25 4.25 -7.51
N VAL A 73 18.82 3.94 -8.74
CA VAL A 73 18.65 4.92 -9.82
C VAL A 73 17.20 5.36 -10.04
N LEU A 74 16.25 4.76 -9.31
CA LEU A 74 14.83 5.07 -9.35
C LEU A 74 14.47 6.56 -9.25
N PRO A 75 15.10 7.37 -8.36
CA PRO A 75 14.77 8.80 -8.30
C PRO A 75 15.24 9.59 -9.53
N GLN A 76 16.24 9.09 -10.25
CA GLN A 76 16.86 9.78 -11.39
C GLN A 76 16.15 9.49 -12.72
N VAL A 77 15.43 8.35 -12.81
CA VAL A 77 14.90 7.85 -14.07
C VAL A 77 13.40 7.52 -13.96
N PRO A 78 12.50 8.40 -14.43
CA PRO A 78 11.04 8.19 -14.36
C PRO A 78 10.56 6.91 -15.06
N TYR A 79 11.21 6.52 -16.16
CA TYR A 79 10.92 5.26 -16.86
C TYR A 79 11.00 4.05 -15.94
N LEU A 80 11.95 4.03 -15.01
CA LEU A 80 12.12 2.92 -14.07
C LEU A 80 10.97 2.83 -13.05
N GLN A 81 10.32 3.95 -12.73
CA GLN A 81 9.13 3.95 -11.87
C GLN A 81 7.96 3.26 -12.58
N GLN A 82 7.78 3.52 -13.88
CA GLN A 82 6.77 2.84 -14.69
C GLN A 82 7.11 1.36 -14.87
N GLN A 83 8.37 1.03 -15.12
CA GLN A 83 8.82 -0.36 -15.23
C GLN A 83 8.60 -1.13 -13.92
N LEU A 84 8.90 -0.53 -12.75
CA LEU A 84 8.60 -1.16 -11.47
C LEU A 84 7.11 -1.48 -11.31
N ARG A 85 6.20 -0.59 -11.76
CA ARG A 85 4.76 -0.86 -11.77
C ARG A 85 4.41 -2.07 -12.65
N SER A 86 4.97 -2.14 -13.85
CA SER A 86 4.79 -3.28 -14.75
C SER A 86 5.30 -4.58 -14.14
N LEU A 87 6.48 -4.55 -13.52
CA LEU A 87 7.09 -5.71 -12.86
C LEU A 87 6.26 -6.21 -11.69
N VAL A 88 5.76 -5.31 -10.84
CA VAL A 88 4.88 -5.67 -9.71
C VAL A 88 3.59 -6.33 -10.24
N LYS A 89 2.94 -5.71 -11.23
CA LYS A 89 1.70 -6.25 -11.80
C LYS A 89 1.87 -7.64 -12.43
N GLN A 90 3.01 -7.88 -13.08
CA GLN A 90 3.23 -9.11 -13.84
C GLN A 90 3.87 -10.23 -13.00
N HIS A 91 4.77 -9.92 -12.07
CA HIS A 91 5.60 -10.93 -11.40
C HIS A 91 5.18 -11.23 -9.97
N LEU A 92 4.55 -10.27 -9.26
CA LEU A 92 4.36 -10.37 -7.82
C LEU A 92 3.67 -11.67 -7.42
N PHE A 93 2.57 -12.05 -8.09
CA PHE A 93 1.84 -13.30 -7.80
C PHE A 93 2.00 -14.39 -8.85
N ARG A 94 2.45 -14.07 -10.08
CA ARG A 94 2.65 -15.09 -11.13
C ARG A 94 3.96 -15.86 -10.94
N VAL A 95 5.01 -15.19 -10.48
CA VAL A 95 6.36 -15.78 -10.33
C VAL A 95 6.65 -16.12 -8.88
N TRP A 96 6.10 -15.33 -7.94
CA TRP A 96 6.18 -15.57 -6.50
C TRP A 96 4.77 -15.72 -5.89
N PRO A 97 4.10 -16.86 -6.11
CA PRO A 97 2.85 -17.13 -5.41
C PRO A 97 3.05 -17.04 -3.89
N PRO A 98 2.02 -16.60 -3.13
CA PRO A 98 2.08 -16.54 -1.68
C PRO A 98 2.49 -17.91 -1.12
N ARG A 99 3.30 -17.89 -0.04
CA ARG A 99 3.93 -19.05 0.63
C ARG A 99 3.19 -20.36 0.33
N SER A 100 3.72 -21.11 -0.63
CA SER A 100 3.25 -22.47 -0.90
C SER A 100 4.15 -23.41 -0.11
N GLU A 101 3.56 -24.27 0.73
CA GLU A 101 4.25 -25.28 1.54
C GLU A 101 5.15 -26.23 0.71
N LEU A 102 4.98 -26.24 -0.62
CA LEU A 102 5.77 -27.02 -1.57
C LEU A 102 7.18 -26.46 -1.82
N TYR A 103 7.40 -25.17 -1.53
CA TYR A 103 8.70 -24.53 -1.58
C TYR A 103 9.09 -24.20 -0.14
N GLY A 104 10.15 -24.83 0.36
CA GLY A 104 10.54 -24.80 1.77
C GLY A 104 10.70 -23.40 2.39
N PRO A 105 11.10 -23.33 3.67
CA PRO A 105 10.99 -22.14 4.54
C PRO A 105 11.79 -20.88 4.12
N GLN A 106 12.35 -20.81 2.91
CA GLN A 106 13.34 -19.81 2.47
C GLN A 106 12.99 -18.97 1.23
N SER A 107 11.80 -19.03 0.63
CA SER A 107 11.55 -18.10 -0.50
C SER A 107 10.96 -16.77 -0.01
N SER A 108 11.80 -15.92 0.59
CA SER A 108 11.46 -14.49 0.70
C SER A 108 11.24 -13.93 -0.72
N SER A 109 10.25 -13.06 -0.87
CA SER A 109 10.05 -12.39 -2.16
C SER A 109 11.30 -11.57 -2.50
N PRO A 110 11.81 -11.59 -3.74
CA PRO A 110 12.99 -10.83 -4.13
C PRO A 110 12.75 -9.32 -4.00
N PHE A 111 11.49 -8.88 -4.00
CA PHE A 111 11.11 -7.52 -3.68
C PHE A 111 11.39 -7.19 -2.22
N LEU A 112 11.12 -8.12 -1.29
CA LEU A 112 11.46 -7.94 0.14
C LEU A 112 12.96 -8.02 0.37
N GLU A 113 13.66 -8.94 -0.30
CA GLU A 113 15.12 -9.06 -0.22
C GLU A 113 15.80 -7.78 -0.74
N ALA A 114 15.41 -7.30 -1.92
CA ALA A 114 15.91 -6.06 -2.48
C ALA A 114 15.58 -4.86 -1.58
N LEU A 115 14.38 -4.81 -1.01
CA LEU A 115 13.96 -3.76 -0.08
C LEU A 115 14.80 -3.77 1.21
N GLN A 116 15.05 -4.94 1.79
CA GLN A 116 15.85 -5.09 3.00
C GLN A 116 17.28 -4.59 2.77
N ILE A 117 17.92 -5.05 1.69
CA ILE A 117 19.29 -4.64 1.35
C ILE A 117 19.35 -3.15 0.98
N ALA A 118 18.37 -2.64 0.22
CA ALA A 118 18.29 -1.22 -0.14
C ALA A 118 18.11 -0.32 1.09
N THR A 119 17.46 -0.83 2.14
CA THR A 119 17.26 -0.10 3.40
C THR A 119 18.49 -0.14 4.29
N GLN A 120 19.19 -1.27 4.36
CA GLN A 120 20.46 -1.40 5.08
C GLN A 120 21.58 -0.51 4.52
N ARG A 121 21.62 -0.29 3.20
CA ARG A 121 22.65 0.54 2.55
C ARG A 121 22.43 2.05 2.72
N ARG A 122 21.31 2.46 3.29
CA ARG A 122 20.92 3.86 3.33
C ARG A 122 21.37 4.54 4.62
N SER A 123 21.75 5.80 4.52
CA SER A 123 21.90 6.67 5.69
C SER A 123 20.51 7.07 6.22
N GLN A 124 20.36 7.17 7.54
CA GLN A 124 19.11 7.35 8.30
C GLN A 124 18.25 8.56 7.88
N SER A 125 18.76 9.46 7.03
CA SER A 125 18.12 10.73 6.68
C SER A 125 17.56 10.84 5.26
N SER A 126 17.59 9.77 4.44
CA SER A 126 17.11 9.84 3.04
C SER A 126 15.85 9.01 2.81
N SER A 127 14.88 9.58 2.08
CA SER A 127 13.60 8.92 1.81
C SER A 127 13.78 7.64 0.99
N ASN A 128 13.13 6.56 1.42
CA ASN A 128 13.14 5.27 0.73
C ASN A 128 12.27 5.32 -0.55
N HIS A 129 12.83 5.85 -1.64
CA HIS A 129 12.16 5.96 -2.94
C HIS A 129 11.69 4.59 -3.47
N PHE A 130 12.47 3.54 -3.24
CA PHE A 130 12.11 2.19 -3.68
C PHE A 130 10.86 1.68 -2.96
N LEU A 131 10.80 1.81 -1.63
CA LEU A 131 9.61 1.48 -0.84
C LEU A 131 8.39 2.29 -1.31
N LYS A 132 8.55 3.61 -1.45
CA LYS A 132 7.49 4.50 -1.92
C LYS A 132 6.88 4.02 -3.24
N HIS A 133 7.72 3.82 -4.25
CA HIS A 133 7.25 3.43 -5.58
C HIS A 133 6.76 1.97 -5.63
N LEU A 134 7.31 1.08 -4.80
CA LEU A 134 6.80 -0.29 -4.64
C LEU A 134 5.38 -0.29 -4.06
N LEU A 135 5.15 0.48 -2.99
CA LEU A 135 3.82 0.61 -2.37
C LEU A 135 2.80 1.27 -3.32
N ILE A 136 3.22 2.30 -4.07
CA ILE A 136 2.37 2.90 -5.13
C ILE A 136 2.06 1.87 -6.22
N ALA A 137 3.04 1.08 -6.65
CA ALA A 137 2.83 0.04 -7.66
C ALA A 137 1.86 -1.06 -7.18
N ILE A 138 1.99 -1.50 -5.92
CA ILE A 138 1.07 -2.47 -5.30
C ILE A 138 -0.34 -1.88 -5.22
N ARG A 139 -0.44 -0.63 -4.76
CA ARG A 139 -1.71 0.08 -4.66
C ARG A 139 -2.41 0.13 -6.00
N ASP A 140 -1.72 0.64 -7.03
CA ASP A 140 -2.30 0.86 -8.35
C ASP A 140 -2.63 -0.45 -9.08
N SER A 141 -1.96 -1.56 -8.73
CA SER A 141 -2.15 -2.85 -9.38
C SER A 141 -3.16 -3.77 -8.67
N PHE A 142 -3.24 -3.71 -7.34
CA PHE A 142 -3.92 -4.73 -6.53
C PHE A 142 -4.84 -4.19 -5.42
N LEU A 143 -4.71 -2.92 -5.00
CA LEU A 143 -5.54 -2.31 -3.94
C LEU A 143 -6.54 -1.27 -4.46
N GLN A 144 -6.58 -1.02 -5.77
CA GLN A 144 -7.65 -0.23 -6.40
C GLN A 144 -8.93 -1.06 -6.48
N ILE A 145 -9.66 -1.09 -5.38
CA ILE A 145 -10.97 -1.74 -5.30
C ILE A 145 -12.03 -0.71 -5.63
N SER A 146 -12.82 -0.99 -6.67
CA SER A 146 -14.04 -0.26 -6.99
C SER A 146 -15.25 -1.16 -6.72
N SER A 147 -16.45 -0.57 -6.66
CA SER A 147 -17.71 -1.33 -6.54
C SER A 147 -17.91 -2.36 -7.66
N THR A 148 -17.18 -2.25 -8.76
CA THR A 148 -17.29 -3.09 -9.96
C THR A 148 -16.13 -4.06 -10.16
N VAL A 149 -14.98 -3.85 -9.51
CA VAL A 149 -13.77 -4.65 -9.73
C VAL A 149 -13.21 -5.12 -8.40
N VAL A 150 -13.34 -6.42 -8.14
CA VAL A 150 -12.62 -7.10 -7.05
C VAL A 150 -11.28 -7.59 -7.58
N THR A 151 -10.20 -7.17 -6.94
CA THR A 151 -8.84 -7.59 -7.31
C THR A 151 -8.59 -9.04 -6.91
N GLN A 152 -8.11 -9.83 -7.87
CA GLN A 152 -7.64 -11.19 -7.62
C GLN A 152 -6.43 -11.15 -6.66
N ASN A 153 -6.32 -12.13 -5.75
CA ASN A 153 -5.21 -12.27 -4.80
C ASN A 153 -5.11 -11.16 -3.72
N LEU A 154 -6.22 -10.53 -3.36
CA LEU A 154 -6.21 -9.47 -2.34
C LEU A 154 -5.60 -9.92 -1.00
N SER A 155 -5.97 -11.08 -0.47
CA SER A 155 -5.42 -11.57 0.80
C SER A 155 -3.89 -11.78 0.73
N ALA A 156 -3.39 -12.31 -0.38
CA ALA A 156 -1.96 -12.44 -0.63
C ALA A 156 -1.26 -11.07 -0.73
N THR A 157 -1.93 -10.08 -1.33
CA THR A 157 -1.46 -8.69 -1.39
C THR A 157 -1.36 -8.06 -0.01
N LEU A 158 -2.39 -8.21 0.82
CA LEU A 158 -2.38 -7.70 2.19
C LEU A 158 -1.29 -8.38 3.03
N SER A 159 -1.14 -9.70 2.90
CA SER A 159 -0.07 -10.44 3.55
C SER A 159 1.31 -9.94 3.12
N PHE A 160 1.47 -9.58 1.84
CA PHE A 160 2.72 -9.00 1.33
C PHE A 160 2.98 -7.59 1.87
N VAL A 161 1.94 -6.73 1.93
CA VAL A 161 2.05 -5.40 2.54
C VAL A 161 2.37 -5.49 4.03
N GLN A 162 1.79 -6.45 4.75
CA GLN A 162 2.12 -6.74 6.14
C GLN A 162 3.59 -7.17 6.30
N GLN A 163 4.09 -8.04 5.41
CA GLN A 163 5.50 -8.42 5.39
C GLN A 163 6.43 -7.23 5.13
N ILE A 164 6.06 -6.31 4.24
CA ILE A 164 6.79 -5.06 4.03
C ILE A 164 6.83 -4.25 5.34
N ALA A 165 5.69 -4.07 6.00
CA ALA A 165 5.60 -3.31 7.26
C ALA A 165 6.47 -3.91 8.37
N CYS A 166 6.59 -5.24 8.44
CA CYS A 166 7.47 -5.92 9.42
C CYS A 166 8.96 -5.90 9.05
N THR A 167 9.31 -5.71 7.78
CA THR A 167 10.70 -5.79 7.29
C THR A 167 11.42 -4.45 7.34
N VAL A 168 10.67 -3.35 7.18
CA VAL A 168 11.19 -1.99 7.02
C VAL A 168 11.22 -1.26 8.37
N PRO A 169 12.23 -0.42 8.65
CA PRO A 169 12.25 0.43 9.84
C PRO A 169 11.05 1.39 9.88
N PRO A 170 10.55 1.75 11.07
CA PRO A 170 9.33 2.55 11.21
C PRO A 170 9.45 3.91 10.52
N ALA A 171 10.61 4.58 10.60
CA ALA A 171 10.83 5.88 9.96
C ALA A 171 10.57 5.88 8.43
N ASP A 172 11.02 4.84 7.72
CA ASP A 172 10.79 4.70 6.29
C ASP A 172 9.31 4.45 5.99
N LEU A 173 8.66 3.60 6.79
CA LEU A 173 7.26 3.21 6.61
C LEU A 173 6.33 4.42 6.79
N VAL A 174 6.59 5.21 7.81
CA VAL A 174 5.88 6.43 8.19
C VAL A 174 5.80 7.40 7.00
N SER A 175 6.91 7.66 6.31
CA SER A 175 6.95 8.53 5.10
C SER A 175 6.07 8.07 3.94
N CYS A 176 5.69 6.78 3.92
CA CYS A 176 4.94 6.16 2.83
C CYS A 176 3.48 5.84 3.18
N VAL A 177 3.05 6.05 4.43
CA VAL A 177 1.69 5.71 4.92
C VAL A 177 0.60 6.31 4.04
N GLN A 178 0.75 7.59 3.67
CA GLN A 178 -0.22 8.33 2.85
C GLN A 178 -0.53 7.65 1.51
N HIS A 179 0.43 6.90 0.95
CA HIS A 179 0.24 6.26 -0.34
C HIS A 179 -0.71 5.07 -0.26
N VAL A 180 -0.77 4.36 0.86
CA VAL A 180 -1.50 3.08 1.00
C VAL A 180 -2.78 3.23 1.84
N LEU A 181 -2.81 4.21 2.75
CA LEU A 181 -3.88 4.41 3.74
C LEU A 181 -5.27 4.45 3.10
N SER A 182 -5.50 5.34 2.13
CA SER A 182 -6.81 5.50 1.47
C SER A 182 -7.28 4.21 0.79
N SER A 183 -6.36 3.40 0.29
CA SER A 183 -6.69 2.14 -0.37
C SER A 183 -7.04 1.05 0.64
N LEU A 184 -6.34 0.97 1.79
CA LEU A 184 -6.72 0.08 2.89
C LEU A 184 -8.09 0.43 3.48
N LEU A 185 -8.39 1.73 3.62
CA LEU A 185 -9.71 2.19 4.08
C LEU A 185 -10.81 1.82 3.08
N ARG A 186 -10.57 1.97 1.77
CA ARG A 186 -11.49 1.49 0.73
C ARG A 186 -11.68 -0.03 0.79
N VAL A 187 -10.62 -0.81 1.05
CA VAL A 187 -10.73 -2.26 1.23
C VAL A 187 -11.67 -2.59 2.39
N LEU A 188 -11.49 -1.94 3.55
CA LEU A 188 -12.36 -2.12 4.72
C LEU A 188 -13.81 -1.69 4.46
N LEU A 189 -14.02 -0.67 3.62
CA LEU A 189 -15.34 -0.16 3.27
C LEU A 189 -16.11 -1.12 2.36
N LEU A 190 -15.45 -1.63 1.33
CA LEU A 190 -16.07 -2.39 0.25
C LEU A 190 -16.13 -3.89 0.54
N ILE A 191 -15.15 -4.45 1.26
CA ILE A 191 -15.04 -5.89 1.50
C ILE A 191 -15.48 -6.24 2.91
N GLN A 192 -16.43 -7.17 2.99
CA GLN A 192 -17.03 -7.63 4.25
C GLN A 192 -16.48 -8.99 4.73
N GLU A 193 -15.53 -9.57 4.01
CA GLU A 193 -14.89 -10.82 4.42
C GLU A 193 -14.09 -10.63 5.72
N PRO A 194 -14.36 -11.41 6.77
CA PRO A 194 -13.79 -11.16 8.10
C PRO A 194 -12.27 -11.32 8.14
N GLN A 195 -11.73 -12.29 7.38
CA GLN A 195 -10.28 -12.54 7.32
C GLN A 195 -9.53 -11.39 6.67
N ILE A 196 -10.03 -10.86 5.55
CA ILE A 196 -9.44 -9.72 4.83
C ILE A 196 -9.52 -8.46 5.70
N ARG A 197 -10.67 -8.24 6.36
CA ARG A 197 -10.84 -7.13 7.29
C ARG A 197 -9.83 -7.19 8.43
N LEU A 198 -9.65 -8.35 9.06
CA LEU A 198 -8.66 -8.56 10.12
C LEU A 198 -7.24 -8.20 9.63
N GLN A 199 -6.84 -8.71 8.47
CA GLN A 199 -5.53 -8.39 7.86
C GLN A 199 -5.35 -6.89 7.64
N CYS A 200 -6.38 -6.20 7.13
CA CYS A 200 -6.34 -4.74 6.98
C CYS A 200 -6.20 -4.01 8.33
N VAL A 201 -6.93 -4.44 9.36
CA VAL A 201 -6.83 -3.84 10.70
C VAL A 201 -5.43 -4.04 11.30
N GLU A 202 -4.83 -5.22 11.14
CA GLU A 202 -3.48 -5.50 11.60
C GLU A 202 -2.43 -4.62 10.91
N ILE A 203 -2.56 -4.44 9.59
CA ILE A 203 -1.67 -3.53 8.83
C ILE A 203 -1.84 -2.09 9.33
N LEU A 204 -3.08 -1.61 9.48
CA LEU A 204 -3.35 -0.27 10.00
C LEU A 204 -2.78 -0.06 11.40
N ARG A 205 -2.90 -1.06 12.28
CA ARG A 205 -2.30 -1.03 13.62
C ARG A 205 -0.78 -0.86 13.54
N GLY A 206 -0.11 -1.68 12.74
CA GLY A 206 1.35 -1.60 12.57
C GLY A 206 1.81 -0.25 12.00
N LEU A 207 1.04 0.33 11.06
CA LEU A 207 1.33 1.66 10.53
C LEU A 207 1.17 2.74 11.60
N VAL A 208 0.10 2.70 12.40
CA VAL A 208 -0.15 3.68 13.47
C VAL A 208 0.89 3.55 14.60
N GLU A 209 1.26 2.33 14.98
CA GLU A 209 2.34 2.08 15.95
C GLU A 209 3.66 2.67 15.47
N SER A 210 3.99 2.49 14.18
CA SER A 210 5.19 3.08 13.58
C SER A 210 5.17 4.61 13.62
N CYS A 211 4.02 5.23 13.36
CA CYS A 211 3.86 6.69 13.46
C CYS A 211 3.98 7.21 14.91
N ARG A 212 3.53 6.44 15.91
CA ARG A 212 3.63 6.84 17.33
C ARG A 212 5.06 6.81 17.85
N ASN A 213 5.85 5.84 17.39
CA ASN A 213 7.22 5.63 17.85
C ASN A 213 8.21 6.63 17.25
N GLU A 214 7.86 7.32 16.15
CA GLU A 214 8.71 8.27 15.43
C GLU A 214 8.05 9.67 15.32
N PRO A 215 7.94 10.44 16.42
CA PRO A 215 7.25 11.74 16.44
C PRO A 215 7.99 12.86 15.68
N SER A 216 9.22 12.64 15.20
CA SER A 216 10.13 13.68 14.70
C SER A 216 10.27 13.74 13.18
N SER A 217 9.75 12.79 12.41
CA SER A 217 10.04 12.67 10.96
C SER A 217 8.89 13.07 10.02
N LEU A 218 7.66 13.18 10.51
CA LEU A 218 6.51 13.67 9.72
C LEU A 218 5.89 14.92 10.32
N SER A 219 5.49 15.84 9.45
CA SER A 219 4.41 16.74 9.82
C SER A 219 3.13 15.91 10.03
N PRO A 220 2.42 16.01 11.17
CA PRO A 220 1.24 15.21 11.47
C PRO A 220 0.06 15.39 10.49
N GLY A 221 0.18 16.28 9.50
CA GLY A 221 -0.87 16.64 8.55
C GLY A 221 -1.08 15.69 7.36
N GLU A 222 -0.08 14.89 6.96
CA GLU A 222 -0.19 14.04 5.76
C GLU A 222 -1.20 12.87 5.87
N PRO A 223 -1.19 12.04 6.94
CA PRO A 223 -2.19 10.97 7.09
C PRO A 223 -3.60 11.54 7.35
N LEU A 224 -3.67 12.69 8.03
CA LEU A 224 -4.92 13.41 8.25
C LEU A 224 -5.53 13.91 6.92
N GLN A 225 -4.72 14.47 6.02
CA GLN A 225 -5.21 14.89 4.71
C GLN A 225 -5.74 13.71 3.90
N SER A 226 -5.02 12.59 3.90
CA SER A 226 -5.45 11.35 3.24
C SER A 226 -6.79 10.84 3.79
N LEU A 227 -7.02 10.96 5.12
CA LEU A 227 -8.30 10.63 5.76
C LEU A 227 -9.41 11.62 5.35
N ARG A 228 -9.12 12.93 5.32
CA ARG A 228 -10.09 13.97 4.90
C ARG A 228 -10.55 13.78 3.47
N ASP A 229 -9.64 13.41 2.58
CA ASP A 229 -9.91 13.12 1.16
C ASP A 229 -10.78 11.87 1.03
N PHE A 230 -10.45 10.80 1.78
CA PHE A 230 -11.26 9.58 1.82
C PHE A 230 -12.69 9.83 2.33
N VAL A 231 -12.83 10.62 3.39
CA VAL A 231 -14.16 11.01 3.92
C VAL A 231 -14.95 11.77 2.85
N ALA A 232 -14.34 12.77 2.20
CA ALA A 232 -15.02 13.55 1.15
C ALA A 232 -15.54 12.68 -0.01
N GLU A 233 -14.76 11.67 -0.38
CA GLU A 233 -15.13 10.74 -1.45
C GLU A 233 -16.28 9.82 -1.04
N CYS A 234 -16.28 9.33 0.19
CA CYS A 234 -17.26 8.35 0.68
C CYS A 234 -18.55 8.98 1.22
N GLU A 235 -18.54 10.28 1.51
CA GLU A 235 -19.63 11.05 2.12
C GLU A 235 -20.94 10.98 1.35
N ARG A 236 -20.93 10.70 0.03
CA ARG A 236 -22.17 10.63 -0.77
C ARG A 236 -22.62 9.21 -1.12
N THR A 237 -21.71 8.25 -1.07
CA THR A 237 -21.94 6.90 -1.62
C THR A 237 -22.02 5.81 -0.56
N HIS A 238 -21.32 5.99 0.57
CA HIS A 238 -21.11 4.92 1.55
C HIS A 238 -21.21 5.38 3.01
N GLU A 239 -22.11 6.32 3.29
CA GLU A 239 -22.17 7.03 4.56
C GLU A 239 -22.29 6.18 5.84
N VAL A 240 -23.23 5.23 5.90
CA VAL A 240 -23.36 4.36 7.09
C VAL A 240 -22.13 3.46 7.24
N LYS A 241 -21.58 2.98 6.13
CA LYS A 241 -20.38 2.12 6.13
C LYS A 241 -19.12 2.92 6.47
N LEU A 242 -19.05 4.20 6.10
CA LEU A 242 -17.96 5.10 6.42
C LEU A 242 -17.75 5.18 7.93
N HIS A 243 -18.83 5.37 8.70
CA HIS A 243 -18.77 5.38 10.17
C HIS A 243 -18.18 4.08 10.73
N SER A 244 -18.57 2.91 10.19
CA SER A 244 -18.01 1.63 10.63
C SER A 244 -16.50 1.47 10.33
N VAL A 245 -16.00 2.09 9.27
CA VAL A 245 -14.55 2.12 8.95
C VAL A 245 -13.84 3.10 9.88
N LEU A 246 -14.44 4.27 10.14
CA LEU A 246 -13.91 5.25 11.08
C LEU A 246 -13.89 4.72 12.52
N GLU A 247 -14.81 3.84 12.91
CA GLU A 247 -14.74 3.14 14.20
C GLU A 247 -13.44 2.35 14.32
N VAL A 248 -13.04 1.61 13.28
CA VAL A 248 -11.76 0.89 13.25
C VAL A 248 -10.59 1.86 13.42
N VAL A 249 -10.60 2.98 12.69
CA VAL A 249 -9.55 4.01 12.81
C VAL A 249 -9.55 4.64 14.22
N ALA A 250 -10.71 4.89 14.82
CA ALA A 250 -10.85 5.46 16.16
C ALA A 250 -10.24 4.56 17.24
N THR A 251 -10.34 3.22 17.09
CA THR A 251 -9.68 2.29 18.02
C THR A 251 -8.15 2.36 17.95
N GLN A 252 -7.57 2.70 16.80
CA GLN A 252 -6.12 2.79 16.61
C GLN A 252 -5.58 4.20 16.92
N SER A 253 -6.30 5.25 16.52
CA SER A 253 -5.88 6.64 16.68
C SER A 253 -7.10 7.56 16.83
N PRO A 254 -7.64 7.72 18.06
CA PRO A 254 -8.84 8.52 18.28
C PRO A 254 -8.63 10.01 17.99
N SER A 255 -7.41 10.53 18.14
CA SER A 255 -7.07 11.94 17.85
C SER A 255 -7.34 12.31 16.39
N LEU A 256 -6.95 11.47 15.44
CA LEU A 256 -7.17 11.72 14.01
C LEU A 256 -8.65 11.79 13.65
N VAL A 257 -9.49 10.99 14.32
CA VAL A 257 -10.94 10.99 14.09
C VAL A 257 -11.61 12.18 14.78
N ARG A 258 -11.12 12.62 15.94
CA ARG A 258 -11.61 13.85 16.60
C ARG A 258 -11.49 15.08 15.69
N GLU A 259 -10.39 15.19 14.96
CA GLU A 259 -10.20 16.30 14.00
C GLU A 259 -11.16 16.26 12.80
N LEU A 260 -11.86 15.14 12.58
CA LEU A 260 -12.86 14.99 11.52
C LEU A 260 -14.29 15.30 12.01
N ILE A 261 -14.52 15.44 13.32
CA ILE A 261 -15.85 15.68 13.91
C ILE A 261 -16.57 16.85 13.21
N PRO A 262 -15.98 18.06 13.06
CA PRO A 262 -16.69 19.19 12.45
C PRO A 262 -17.18 18.89 11.03
N LYS A 263 -16.41 18.11 10.27
CA LYS A 263 -16.76 17.73 8.90
C LYS A 263 -17.87 16.68 8.86
N LEU A 264 -17.80 15.67 9.74
CA LEU A 264 -18.80 14.61 9.82
C LEU A 264 -20.15 15.14 10.35
N THR A 265 -20.13 16.05 11.32
CA THR A 265 -21.33 16.73 11.82
C THR A 265 -21.96 17.58 10.71
N ALA A 266 -21.16 18.36 9.97
CA ALA A 266 -21.67 19.14 8.84
C ALA A 266 -22.31 18.25 7.74
N ALA A 267 -21.70 17.09 7.45
CA ALA A 267 -22.25 16.11 6.51
C ALA A 267 -23.60 15.54 6.97
N LEU A 268 -23.70 15.19 8.26
CA LEU A 268 -24.95 14.74 8.88
C LEU A 268 -26.06 15.79 8.73
N HIS A 269 -25.79 17.04 9.11
CA HIS A 269 -26.77 18.12 9.01
C HIS A 269 -27.20 18.41 7.57
N HIS A 270 -26.26 18.38 6.62
CA HIS A 270 -26.58 18.59 5.21
C HIS A 270 -27.55 17.52 4.70
N ARG A 271 -27.31 16.27 5.06
CA ARG A 271 -28.19 15.16 4.68
C ARG A 271 -29.54 15.18 5.40
N GLU A 272 -29.55 15.53 6.68
CA GLU A 272 -30.80 15.74 7.42
C GLU A 272 -31.60 16.93 6.88
N HIS A 273 -30.96 17.96 6.34
CA HIS A 273 -31.64 19.03 5.64
C HIS A 273 -32.30 18.52 4.34
N ASP A 274 -31.61 17.68 3.57
CA ASP A 274 -32.11 17.16 2.30
C ASP A 274 -33.24 16.12 2.47
N LEU A 275 -33.16 15.26 3.49
CA LEU A 275 -34.15 14.20 3.74
C LEU A 275 -35.25 14.59 4.75
N GLY A 276 -35.05 15.69 5.48
CA GLY A 276 -35.83 16.09 6.64
C GLY A 276 -35.19 15.62 7.95
N ARG A 277 -35.09 16.54 8.93
CA ARG A 277 -34.42 16.32 10.23
C ARG A 277 -34.87 15.03 10.90
N GLY A 278 -33.90 14.29 11.45
CA GLY A 278 -34.14 13.07 12.21
C GLY A 278 -34.69 11.90 11.41
N ARG A 279 -34.86 11.97 10.08
CA ARG A 279 -35.39 10.83 9.30
C ARG A 279 -34.37 9.75 9.01
N ASP A 280 -33.07 10.08 8.95
CA ASP A 280 -32.00 9.10 8.74
C ASP A 280 -31.45 8.56 10.06
N HIS A 281 -32.30 7.80 10.77
CA HIS A 281 -31.97 7.21 12.07
C HIS A 281 -30.74 6.30 12.00
N ALA A 282 -30.56 5.59 10.89
CA ALA A 282 -29.44 4.66 10.71
C ALA A 282 -28.10 5.41 10.61
N HIS A 283 -28.05 6.49 9.84
CA HIS A 283 -26.84 7.31 9.73
C HIS A 283 -26.50 7.99 11.06
N ARG A 284 -27.51 8.54 11.73
CA ARG A 284 -27.36 9.17 13.05
C ARG A 284 -26.90 8.20 14.13
N GLN A 285 -27.50 7.01 14.20
CA GLN A 285 -27.09 5.98 15.16
C GLN A 285 -25.64 5.52 14.92
N ALA A 286 -25.25 5.34 13.66
CA ALA A 286 -23.88 4.99 13.30
C ALA A 286 -22.88 6.09 13.68
N TYR A 287 -23.24 7.37 13.49
CA TYR A 287 -22.40 8.50 13.90
C TYR A 287 -22.28 8.62 15.42
N CYS A 288 -23.39 8.53 16.17
CA CYS A 288 -23.35 8.55 17.64
C CYS A 288 -22.52 7.39 18.20
N LYS A 289 -22.59 6.21 17.57
CA LYS A 289 -21.76 5.07 17.93
C LYS A 289 -20.27 5.36 17.73
N LEU A 290 -19.89 5.99 16.61
CA LEU A 290 -18.52 6.46 16.38
C LEU A 290 -18.08 7.48 17.44
N LEU A 291 -18.90 8.50 17.71
CA LEU A 291 -18.61 9.55 18.70
C LEU A 291 -18.39 8.98 20.11
N SER A 292 -19.12 7.92 20.48
CA SER A 292 -18.95 7.26 21.78
C SER A 292 -17.52 6.73 22.01
N LEU A 293 -16.78 6.42 20.94
CA LEU A 293 -15.39 5.94 21.00
C LEU A 293 -14.36 7.08 21.17
N LEU A 294 -14.77 8.35 21.03
CA LEU A 294 -13.86 9.49 20.98
C LEU A 294 -13.65 10.20 22.32
N GLY A 295 -14.30 9.73 23.40
CA GLY A 295 -14.18 10.28 24.75
C GLY A 295 -14.99 11.55 24.95
N GLU A 296 -14.41 12.57 25.59
CA GLU A 296 -15.10 13.82 25.94
C GLU A 296 -15.63 14.59 24.72
N ALA A 297 -14.79 14.82 23.73
CA ALA A 297 -15.17 15.52 22.49
C ALA A 297 -16.38 14.85 21.78
N GLY A 298 -16.46 13.52 21.84
CA GLY A 298 -17.60 12.80 21.27
C GLY A 298 -18.88 12.92 22.12
N ARG A 299 -18.76 12.95 23.45
CA ARG A 299 -19.92 13.12 24.34
C ARG A 299 -20.52 14.53 24.25
N GLU A 300 -19.70 15.55 24.08
CA GLU A 300 -20.15 16.93 23.85
C GLU A 300 -20.95 17.02 22.54
N GLU A 301 -20.42 16.45 21.47
CA GLU A 301 -21.09 16.45 20.17
C GLU A 301 -22.42 15.69 20.18
N ILE A 302 -22.48 14.52 20.86
CA ILE A 302 -23.74 13.78 21.02
C ILE A 302 -24.80 14.63 21.71
N LYS A 303 -24.44 15.39 22.75
CA LYS A 303 -25.38 16.28 23.44
C LYS A 303 -25.93 17.35 22.51
N LEU A 304 -25.06 18.02 21.75
CA LEU A 304 -25.47 19.03 20.78
C LEU A 304 -26.48 18.46 19.77
N ILE A 305 -26.17 17.30 19.19
CA ILE A 305 -27.06 16.62 18.23
C ILE A 305 -28.41 16.24 18.87
N THR A 306 -28.44 15.86 20.15
CA THR A 306 -29.70 15.55 20.86
C THR A 306 -30.48 16.78 21.32
N GLU A 307 -29.79 17.88 21.63
CA GLU A 307 -30.41 19.14 22.06
C GLU A 307 -31.06 19.87 20.88
N GLU A 308 -30.50 19.77 19.67
CA GLU A 308 -31.08 20.37 18.45
C GLU A 308 -32.39 19.71 17.98
N ASP A 309 -32.73 18.53 18.52
CA ASP A 309 -33.99 17.82 18.27
C ASP A 309 -35.13 18.20 19.23
N SER A 310 -34.80 18.85 20.36
CA SER A 310 -35.73 19.20 21.43
C SER A 310 -36.40 20.56 21.19
#